data_AF-A0A1D2RE12-F1
#
_entry.id   AF-A0A1D2RE12-F1
#
_cell.length_a   1.000
_cell.length_b   1.000
_cell.length_c   1.000
_cell.angle_alpha   90.00
_cell.angle_beta   90.00
_cell.angle_gamma   90.00
#
_symmetry.space_group_name_H-M   'P 1'
#
loop_
_entity.id
_entity.type
_entity.pdbx_description
1 polymer ?
#
loop_
_entity_poly.entity_id
_entity_poly.type
_entity_poly.pdbx_seq_one_letter_code
_entity_poly.pdbx_strand_id
1 'polypeptide(L)'
;MLLLWDGAPWHRERHVKAYLKKYGIKTLKFPAYSPEENPTEQAWKTTKHAAANTYYPDEETYRWEIRRILRQKNLTKMFRYLNH
;
A
#
# COMPACT_ATOMS: atom_id res chain seq x y z
N MET A 1 11.21 -6.79 -13.16
CA MET A 1 10.38 -5.99 -12.24
C MET A 1 10.53 -6.52 -10.82
N LEU A 2 10.50 -5.63 -9.82
CA LEU A 2 10.60 -5.97 -8.40
C LEU A 2 9.35 -5.47 -7.66
N LEU A 3 8.70 -6.34 -6.90
CA LEU A 3 7.52 -6.03 -6.09
C LEU A 3 7.88 -6.18 -4.61
N LEU A 4 7.64 -5.14 -3.83
CA LEU A 4 7.76 -5.16 -2.38
C LEU A 4 6.36 -5.19 -1.77
N TRP A 5 6.11 -6.09 -0.84
CA TRP A 5 4.81 -6.23 -0.19
C TRP A 5 4.94 -6.91 1.18
N ASP A 6 3.87 -6.89 1.96
CA ASP A 6 3.84 -7.49 3.28
C ASP A 6 3.70 -9.03 3.23
N GLY A 7 3.69 -9.63 4.42
CA GLY A 7 3.64 -11.07 4.61
C GLY A 7 2.25 -11.70 4.46
N ALA A 8 1.28 -11.01 3.85
CA ALA A 8 -0.10 -11.46 3.82
C ALA A 8 -0.28 -12.89 3.26
N PRO A 9 -1.15 -13.74 3.83
CA PRO A 9 -1.31 -15.14 3.41
C PRO A 9 -1.66 -15.31 1.93
N TRP A 10 -2.52 -14.45 1.38
CA TRP A 10 -2.96 -14.51 -0.01
C TRP A 10 -1.83 -14.25 -1.03
N HIS A 11 -0.73 -13.59 -0.64
CA HIS A 11 0.47 -13.47 -1.49
C HIS A 11 1.16 -14.81 -1.78
N ARG A 12 0.88 -15.86 -0.99
CA ARG A 12 1.47 -17.20 -1.15
C ARG A 12 0.60 -18.15 -1.99
N GLU A 13 -0.57 -17.70 -2.43
CA GLU A 13 -1.54 -18.48 -3.19
C GLU A 13 -0.95 -18.91 -4.57
N ARG A 14 -1.39 -20.06 -5.08
CA ARG A 14 -0.84 -20.71 -6.27
C ARG A 14 -1.01 -19.87 -7.53
N HIS A 15 -2.18 -19.28 -7.75
CA HIS A 15 -2.45 -18.42 -8.91
C HIS A 15 -1.61 -17.14 -8.88
N VAL A 16 -1.41 -16.56 -7.69
CA VAL A 16 -0.51 -15.41 -7.50
C VAL A 16 0.93 -15.78 -7.90
N LYS A 17 1.47 -16.90 -7.39
CA LYS A 17 2.82 -17.38 -7.75
C LYS A 17 2.96 -17.66 -9.25
N ALA A 18 1.94 -18.27 -9.85
CA ALA A 18 1.93 -18.56 -11.29
C ALA A 18 1.97 -17.27 -12.12
N TYR A 19 1.22 -16.24 -11.72
CA TYR A 19 1.24 -14.93 -12.35
C TYR A 19 2.62 -14.26 -12.24
N LEU A 20 3.19 -14.21 -11.03
CA LEU A 20 4.53 -13.65 -10.80
C LEU A 20 5.59 -14.33 -11.67
N LYS A 21 5.54 -15.67 -11.77
CA LYS A 21 6.46 -16.45 -12.61
C LYS A 21 6.25 -16.15 -14.09
N LYS A 22 5.01 -16.13 -14.57
CA LYS A 22 4.65 -15.85 -15.97
C LYS A 22 5.22 -14.51 -16.45
N TYR A 23 5.22 -13.49 -15.59
CA TYR A 23 5.67 -12.14 -15.93
C TYR A 23 7.07 -11.79 -15.39
N GLY A 24 7.83 -12.76 -14.86
CA GLY A 24 9.19 -12.53 -14.37
C GLY A 24 9.28 -11.49 -13.24
N ILE A 25 8.27 -11.44 -12.38
CA ILE A 25 8.18 -10.49 -11.27
C ILE A 25 8.90 -11.09 -10.06
N LYS A 26 9.98 -10.44 -9.62
CA LYS A 26 10.66 -10.80 -8.38
C LYS A 26 9.94 -10.15 -7.20
N THR A 27 9.84 -10.85 -6.07
CA THR A 27 9.19 -10.33 -4.87
C THR A 27 10.17 -10.24 -3.71
N LEU A 28 10.11 -9.14 -2.96
CA LEU A 28 10.74 -8.99 -1.64
C LEU A 28 9.65 -8.71 -0.60
N LYS A 29 9.86 -9.19 0.62
CA LYS A 29 8.93 -8.98 1.73
C LYS A 29 9.50 -7.95 2.68
N PHE A 30 8.65 -7.09 3.21
CA PHE A 30 8.98 -6.32 4.40
C PHE A 30 9.19 -7.25 5.61
N PRO A 31 9.99 -6.85 6.61
CA PRO A 31 10.11 -7.58 7.86
C PRO A 31 8.73 -7.82 8.51
N ALA A 32 8.58 -8.97 9.17
CA ALA A 32 7.33 -9.27 9.87
C ALA A 32 7.14 -8.29 11.03
N TYR A 33 5.89 -7.88 11.26
CA TYR A 33 5.52 -6.93 12.33
C TYR A 33 6.17 -5.54 12.23
N SER A 34 6.66 -5.16 11.05
CA SER A 34 7.23 -3.83 10.76
C SER A 34 6.40 -3.04 9.75
N PRO A 35 5.16 -2.61 10.10
CA PRO A 35 4.32 -1.82 9.21
C PRO A 35 4.95 -0.48 8.80
N GLU A 36 5.82 0.08 9.63
CA GLU A 36 6.56 1.31 9.36
C GLU A 36 7.45 1.23 8.11
N GLU A 37 7.92 0.03 7.76
CA GLU A 37 8.75 -0.23 6.58
C GLU A 37 7.91 -0.33 5.29
N ASN A 38 6.60 -0.52 5.40
CA ASN A 38 5.70 -0.58 4.25
C ASN A 38 5.17 0.83 3.91
N PRO A 39 5.57 1.43 2.77
CA PRO A 39 5.12 2.77 2.40
C PRO A 39 3.59 2.87 2.21
N THR A 40 2.92 1.75 1.93
CA THR A 40 1.46 1.70 1.81
C THR A 40 0.77 2.04 3.13
N GLU A 41 1.37 1.68 4.28
CA GLU A 41 0.84 2.00 5.60
C GLU A 41 0.84 3.52 5.87
N GLN A 42 1.80 4.26 5.31
CA GLN A 42 1.83 5.72 5.41
C GLN A 42 0.66 6.36 4.65
N ALA A 43 0.35 5.84 3.46
CA ALA A 43 -0.80 6.26 2.67
C ALA A 43 -2.11 5.94 3.41
N TRP A 44 -2.25 4.71 3.93
CA TRP A 44 -3.42 4.29 4.71
C TRP A 44 -3.61 5.14 5.97
N LYS A 45 -2.55 5.38 6.74
CA LYS A 45 -2.64 6.24 7.93
C LYS A 45 -3.10 7.64 7.54
N THR A 46 -2.58 8.19 6.45
CA THR A 46 -2.94 9.52 5.96
C THR A 46 -4.40 9.61 5.57
N THR A 47 -4.88 8.67 4.76
CA THR A 47 -6.27 8.68 4.27
C THR A 47 -7.25 8.34 5.38
N LYS A 48 -6.92 7.39 6.27
CA LYS A 48 -7.76 7.02 7.42
C LYS A 48 -8.01 8.20 8.36
N HIS A 49 -6.97 8.98 8.69
CA HIS A 49 -7.14 10.15 9.54
C HIS A 49 -7.95 11.25 8.84
N ALA A 50 -7.70 11.48 7.55
CA ALA A 50 -8.37 12.54 6.79
C ALA A 50 -9.85 12.22 6.50
N ALA A 51 -10.20 10.94 6.34
CA ALA A 51 -11.57 10.49 6.13
C ALA A 51 -12.33 10.13 7.43
N ALA A 52 -11.69 10.28 8.60
CA ALA A 52 -12.30 9.95 9.88
C ALA A 52 -13.48 10.89 10.18
N ASN A 53 -14.46 10.39 10.94
CA ASN A 53 -15.63 11.14 11.43
C ASN A 53 -16.45 11.84 10.32
N THR A 54 -16.32 11.38 9.08
CA THR A 54 -17.04 11.92 7.92
C THR A 54 -17.94 10.83 7.35
N TYR A 55 -19.21 11.15 7.13
CA TYR A 55 -20.14 10.26 6.43
C TYR A 55 -20.02 10.47 4.92
N TYR A 56 -19.92 9.36 4.18
CA TYR A 56 -19.92 9.36 2.73
C TYR A 56 -21.19 8.65 2.26
N PRO A 57 -22.03 9.31 1.45
CA PRO A 57 -23.32 8.76 1.04
C PRO A 57 -23.20 7.55 0.11
N ASP A 58 -22.09 7.43 -0.61
CA ASP A 58 -21.84 6.38 -1.58
C ASP A 58 -20.33 6.13 -1.77
N GLU A 59 -20.01 5.01 -2.44
CA GLU A 59 -18.64 4.59 -2.72
C GLU A 59 -17.89 5.57 -3.64
N GLU A 60 -18.58 6.21 -4.58
CA GLU A 60 -17.98 7.13 -5.55
C GLU A 60 -17.50 8.40 -4.85
N THR A 61 -18.32 8.97 -3.98
CA THR A 61 -18.00 10.12 -3.14
C THR A 61 -16.82 9.81 -2.22
N TYR A 62 -16.83 8.64 -1.56
CA TYR A 62 -15.68 8.20 -0.75
C TYR A 62 -14.41 8.07 -1.58
N ARG A 63 -14.50 7.42 -2.75
CA ARG A 63 -13.37 7.19 -3.65
C ARG A 63 -12.79 8.50 -4.19
N TRP A 64 -13.63 9.48 -4.52
CA TRP A 64 -13.21 10.81 -4.95
C TRP A 64 -12.44 11.51 -3.83
N GLU A 65 -12.95 11.47 -2.61
CA GLU A 65 -12.32 12.11 -1.46
C GLU A 65 -10.94 11.50 -1.14
N ILE A 66 -10.85 10.17 -1.13
CA ILE A 66 -9.58 9.46 -0.92
C ILE A 66 -8.55 9.84 -1.99
N ARG A 67 -8.96 9.91 -3.27
CA ARG A 67 -8.07 10.36 -4.35
C ARG A 67 -7.64 11.81 -4.16
N ARG A 68 -8.55 12.69 -3.75
CA ARG A 68 -8.25 14.10 -3.47
C ARG A 68 -7.20 14.22 -2.35
N ILE A 69 -7.38 13.50 -1.23
CA ILE A 69 -6.44 13.46 -0.11
C ILE A 69 -5.07 12.98 -0.58
N LEU A 70 -5.02 11.86 -1.31
CA LEU A 70 -3.76 11.29 -1.82
C LEU A 70 -3.05 12.23 -2.81
N ARG A 71 -3.78 13.02 -3.61
CA ARG A 71 -3.21 13.98 -4.56
C ARG A 71 -2.64 15.23 -3.89
N GLN A 72 -3.25 15.67 -2.79
CA GLN A 72 -2.82 16.88 -2.07
C GLN A 72 -1.68 16.61 -1.08
N LYS A 73 -1.58 15.39 -0.57
CA LYS A 73 -0.54 14.98 0.38
C LYS A 73 0.73 14.59 -0.39
N ASN A 74 1.82 15.29 -0.13
CA ASN A 74 3.13 14.90 -0.59
C ASN A 74 3.56 13.65 0.22
N LEU A 75 3.42 12.44 -0.34
CA LEU A 75 3.78 11.16 0.29
C LEU A 75 5.32 10.94 0.33
N THR A 76 6.06 12.02 0.61
CA THR A 76 7.47 12.22 0.23
C THR A 76 8.49 11.40 1.03
N LYS A 77 8.07 10.51 1.93
CA LYS A 77 8.99 9.72 2.78
C LYS A 77 9.17 8.27 2.32
N MET A 78 8.95 7.99 1.04
CA MET A 78 9.01 6.62 0.51
C MET A 78 10.42 6.00 0.51
N PHE A 79 11.49 6.75 0.83
CA PHE A 79 12.88 6.28 0.67
C PHE A 79 13.85 6.63 1.81
N ARG A 80 13.37 6.88 3.04
CA ARG A 80 14.29 7.11 4.17
C ARG A 80 15.04 5.84 4.64
N TYR A 81 14.73 4.67 4.07
CA TYR A 81 15.08 3.35 4.61
C TYR A 81 16.09 2.55 3.76
N LEU A 82 16.59 3.09 2.64
CA LEU A 82 17.61 2.43 1.80
C LEU A 82 19.05 2.87 2.11
N ASN A 83 19.27 3.60 3.21
CA ASN A 83 20.58 4.13 3.62
C ASN A 83 21.17 3.42 4.85
N HIS A 84 20.80 2.17 5.09
CA HIS A 84 21.42 1.31 6.10
C HIS A 84 21.92 0.02 5.45
#